data_AF-A0A9X1U4V5-F1
#
_entry.id   AF-A0A9X1U4V5-F1
#
_cell.length_a   1.000
_cell.length_b   1.000
_cell.length_c   1.000
_cell.angle_alpha   90.00
_cell.angle_beta   90.00
_cell.angle_gamma   90.00
#
_symmetry.space_group_name_H-M   'P 1'
#
loop_
_entity.id
_entity.type
_entity.pdbx_description
1 polymer ?
#
loop_
_entity_poly.entity_id
_entity_poly.type
_entity_poly.pdbx_seq_one_letter_code
_entity_poly.pdbx_strand_id
1 'polypeptide(L)'
;MIKIYYLLIFFIICSQTTFSQIGPRVWKKEVKTTSNKKKSKFSTKHLAYSITNITTSDSEKVLEIYNWITKNISYDNELMRSKSLQNRIYTSEENVVKNVLERKMALCGGFALLFKFLCLDLGIEAKEVHGFTKDYTGRFKQTKTPHHTWNVVKLNGKWHLIDLTWAVSHGNDGFPDNFWYLTRPEDFIYSHYPEDPKFTLLNEPISFSEFKNKNSH
;
A
#
# COMPACT_ATOMS: atom_id res chain seq x y z
N MET A 1 -19.40 -41.43 -37.42
CA MET A 1 -19.39 -39.95 -37.48
C MET A 1 -19.64 -39.42 -36.08
N ILE A 2 -18.60 -38.96 -35.39
CA ILE A 2 -18.66 -38.50 -33.99
C ILE A 2 -18.77 -36.96 -34.00
N LYS A 3 -19.82 -36.41 -33.39
CA LYS A 3 -20.00 -34.96 -33.19
C LYS A 3 -19.37 -34.56 -31.85
N ILE A 4 -18.32 -33.75 -31.91
CA ILE A 4 -17.68 -33.13 -30.74
C ILE A 4 -18.40 -31.80 -30.49
N TYR A 5 -18.99 -31.64 -29.30
CA TYR A 5 -19.53 -30.35 -28.84
C TYR A 5 -18.44 -29.57 -28.11
N TYR A 6 -18.12 -28.38 -28.60
CA TYR A 6 -17.26 -27.42 -27.91
C TYR A 6 -18.06 -26.73 -26.80
N LEU A 7 -17.69 -27.00 -25.55
CA LEU A 7 -18.18 -26.28 -24.38
C LEU A 7 -17.45 -24.92 -24.31
N LEU A 8 -18.08 -23.85 -24.78
CA LEU A 8 -17.61 -22.48 -24.60
C LEU A 8 -17.79 -22.08 -23.13
N ILE A 9 -16.73 -22.25 -22.33
CA ILE A 9 -16.66 -21.71 -20.97
C ILE A 9 -16.43 -20.20 -21.10
N PHE A 10 -17.49 -19.42 -20.89
CA PHE A 10 -17.39 -17.98 -20.69
C PHE A 10 -16.65 -17.72 -19.38
N PHE A 11 -15.33 -17.45 -19.47
CA PHE A 11 -14.60 -16.82 -18.37
C PHE A 11 -15.12 -15.39 -18.22
N ILE A 12 -16.02 -15.18 -17.26
CA ILE A 12 -16.37 -13.84 -16.79
C ILE A 12 -15.12 -13.30 -16.10
N ILE A 13 -14.32 -12.52 -16.83
CA ILE A 13 -13.25 -11.70 -16.26
C ILE A 13 -13.95 -10.64 -15.40
N CYS A 14 -14.13 -10.96 -14.13
CA CYS A 14 -14.56 -10.03 -13.11
C CYS A 14 -13.42 -9.02 -12.92
N SER A 15 -13.50 -7.89 -13.62
CA SER A 15 -12.61 -6.75 -13.38
C SER A 15 -12.84 -6.28 -11.94
N GLN A 16 -12.00 -6.76 -11.02
CA GLN A 16 -12.00 -6.31 -9.64
C GLN A 16 -11.61 -4.83 -9.64
N THR A 17 -12.62 -3.97 -9.51
CA THR A 17 -12.40 -2.54 -9.32
C THR A 17 -11.83 -2.33 -7.92
N THR A 18 -10.54 -2.01 -7.84
CA THR A 18 -9.88 -1.67 -6.59
C THR A 18 -10.36 -0.30 -6.12
N PHE A 19 -11.28 -0.29 -5.16
CA PHE A 19 -11.59 0.92 -4.40
C PHE A 19 -11.07 0.76 -2.97
N SER A 20 -10.13 1.61 -2.55
CA SER A 20 -9.88 1.80 -1.12
C SER A 20 -9.63 3.27 -0.78
N GLN A 21 -10.71 4.05 -0.72
CA GLN A 21 -10.72 5.47 -0.33
C GLN A 21 -10.62 5.69 1.20
N ILE A 22 -9.84 4.87 1.91
CA ILE A 22 -9.95 4.83 3.39
C ILE A 22 -8.70 5.37 4.09
N GLY A 23 -7.51 5.27 3.49
CA GLY A 23 -6.30 5.97 3.96
C GLY A 23 -6.55 7.48 4.18
N PRO A 24 -7.17 8.20 3.22
CA PRO A 24 -7.51 9.62 3.40
C PRO A 24 -8.51 9.90 4.53
N ARG A 25 -9.30 8.90 4.96
CA ARG A 25 -10.37 9.08 5.95
C ARG A 25 -9.84 9.13 7.39
N VAL A 26 -8.88 8.27 7.73
CA VAL A 26 -8.20 8.32 9.04
C VAL A 26 -7.42 9.64 9.14
N TRP A 27 -6.62 9.96 8.12
CA TRP A 27 -5.89 11.22 8.04
C TRP A 27 -6.80 12.44 8.21
N LYS A 28 -7.88 12.56 7.43
CA LYS A 28 -8.82 13.69 7.56
C LYS A 28 -9.51 13.76 8.92
N LYS A 29 -9.73 12.62 9.58
CA LYS A 29 -10.31 12.59 10.92
C LYS A 29 -9.29 13.06 11.96
N GLU A 30 -8.05 12.60 11.88
CA GLU A 30 -6.97 12.99 12.80
C GLU A 30 -6.58 14.47 12.64
N VAL A 31 -6.48 14.98 11.41
CA VAL A 31 -6.23 16.40 11.12
C VAL A 31 -7.33 17.30 11.72
N LYS A 32 -8.59 16.87 11.70
CA LYS A 32 -9.69 17.63 12.35
C LYS A 32 -9.60 17.63 13.89
N THR A 33 -8.90 16.67 14.49
CA THR A 33 -8.84 16.50 15.96
C THR A 33 -7.54 17.01 16.61
N THR A 34 -6.62 17.62 15.87
CA THR A 34 -5.27 17.94 16.40
C THR A 34 -5.19 19.31 17.08
N SER A 35 -5.40 19.32 18.40
CA SER A 35 -4.80 20.29 19.34
C SER A 35 -4.39 19.64 20.68
N ASN A 36 -3.72 18.48 20.65
CA ASN A 36 -2.82 18.01 21.73
C ASN A 36 -2.23 16.63 21.41
N LYS A 37 -0.97 16.57 20.95
CA LYS A 37 -0.25 15.30 20.77
C LYS A 37 0.26 14.78 22.12
N LYS A 38 -0.48 13.88 22.78
CA LYS A 38 0.12 12.93 23.73
C LYS A 38 0.92 11.90 22.93
N LYS A 39 2.17 11.61 23.34
CA LYS A 39 2.94 10.49 22.77
C LYS A 39 2.14 9.18 22.96
N SER A 40 1.87 8.49 21.86
CA SER A 40 1.18 7.20 21.83
C SER A 40 1.97 6.12 22.60
N LYS A 41 1.25 5.19 23.23
CA LYS A 41 1.81 3.99 23.88
C LYS A 41 1.78 2.75 22.97
N PHE A 42 1.09 2.80 21.83
CA PHE A 42 1.04 1.68 20.89
C PHE A 42 2.37 1.58 20.16
N SER A 43 2.95 0.37 20.10
CA SER A 43 4.22 0.14 19.45
C SER A 43 4.26 -1.27 18.89
N THR A 44 4.79 -1.38 17.68
CA THR A 44 5.10 -2.63 16.99
C THR A 44 6.53 -3.10 17.29
N LYS A 45 7.22 -2.47 18.24
CA LYS A 45 8.64 -2.67 18.56
C LYS A 45 9.01 -4.13 18.75
N HIS A 46 8.29 -4.88 19.59
CA HIS A 46 8.60 -6.30 19.80
C HIS A 46 8.55 -7.10 18.50
N LEU A 47 7.55 -6.85 17.66
CA LEU A 47 7.44 -7.50 16.36
C LEU A 47 8.59 -7.08 15.43
N ALA A 48 8.87 -5.77 15.33
CA ALA A 48 9.94 -5.25 14.51
C ALA A 48 11.30 -5.88 14.87
N TYR A 49 11.68 -5.86 16.15
CA TYR A 49 12.92 -6.51 16.62
C TYR A 49 12.94 -8.02 16.38
N SER A 50 11.79 -8.70 16.48
CA SER A 50 11.73 -10.14 16.23
C SER A 50 11.94 -10.49 14.75
N ILE A 51 11.42 -9.66 13.84
CA ILE A 51 11.58 -9.82 12.38
C ILE A 51 13.04 -9.58 11.98
N THR A 52 13.71 -8.62 12.63
CA THR A 52 15.02 -8.12 12.20
C THR A 52 16.18 -8.57 13.09
N ASN A 53 16.00 -9.61 13.91
CA ASN A 53 16.92 -9.99 14.98
C ASN A 53 18.35 -10.36 14.54
N ILE A 54 18.53 -10.80 13.28
CA ILE A 54 19.83 -11.17 12.70
C ILE A 54 20.34 -10.16 11.66
N THR A 55 19.60 -9.08 11.41
CA THR A 55 19.97 -8.07 10.40
C THR A 55 20.82 -6.97 11.00
N THR A 56 21.64 -6.33 10.16
CA THR A 56 22.58 -5.30 10.60
C THR A 56 22.28 -3.94 9.98
N SER A 57 21.99 -3.89 8.68
CA SER A 57 21.73 -2.64 7.96
C SER A 57 20.24 -2.28 7.91
N ASP A 58 19.94 -0.99 7.74
CA ASP A 58 18.54 -0.56 7.59
C ASP A 58 17.90 -1.09 6.31
N SER A 59 18.68 -1.33 5.25
CA SER A 59 18.21 -1.97 4.03
C SER A 59 17.79 -3.42 4.26
N GLU A 60 18.59 -4.20 5.01
CA GLU A 60 18.24 -5.57 5.40
C GLU A 60 16.98 -5.60 6.28
N LYS A 61 16.88 -4.69 7.27
CA LYS A 61 15.70 -4.57 8.12
C LYS A 61 14.43 -4.27 7.30
N VAL A 62 14.52 -3.34 6.36
CA VAL A 62 13.39 -2.99 5.47
C VAL A 62 13.00 -4.16 4.57
N LEU A 63 13.96 -4.92 4.06
CA LEU A 63 13.69 -6.13 3.29
C LEU A 63 12.97 -7.19 4.14
N GLU A 64 13.44 -7.45 5.36
CA GLU A 64 12.81 -8.42 6.25
C GLU A 64 11.40 -7.99 6.69
N ILE A 65 11.18 -6.70 6.96
CA ILE A 65 9.84 -6.16 7.20
C ILE A 65 8.95 -6.38 5.99
N TYR A 66 9.44 -6.06 4.78
CA TYR A 66 8.68 -6.24 3.54
C TYR A 66 8.30 -7.72 3.35
N ASN A 67 9.29 -8.63 3.44
CA ASN A 67 9.09 -10.08 3.31
C ASN A 67 8.12 -10.63 4.36
N TRP A 68 8.25 -10.16 5.60
CA TRP A 68 7.34 -10.59 6.67
C TRP A 68 5.92 -10.13 6.38
N ILE A 69 5.69 -8.86 5.99
CA ILE A 69 4.35 -8.36 5.70
C ILE A 69 3.75 -9.12 4.51
N THR A 70 4.48 -9.24 3.40
CA THR A 70 3.96 -9.89 2.19
C THR A 70 3.65 -11.37 2.40
N LYS A 71 4.37 -12.04 3.29
CA LYS A 71 4.13 -13.45 3.65
C LYS A 71 2.98 -13.64 4.65
N ASN A 72 2.75 -12.67 5.55
CA ASN A 72 1.88 -12.86 6.72
C ASN A 72 0.57 -12.06 6.65
N ILE A 73 0.43 -11.09 5.76
CA ILE A 73 -0.72 -10.19 5.69
C ILE A 73 -1.35 -10.28 4.30
N SER A 74 -2.61 -10.73 4.24
CA SER A 74 -3.36 -10.87 3.00
C SER A 74 -4.19 -9.63 2.65
N TYR A 75 -4.59 -9.50 1.39
CA TYR A 75 -5.56 -8.47 1.01
C TYR A 75 -6.96 -8.76 1.57
N ASP A 76 -7.57 -7.76 2.21
CA ASP A 76 -8.83 -7.91 2.94
C ASP A 76 -10.07 -7.61 2.07
N ASN A 77 -10.49 -8.60 1.29
CA ASN A 77 -11.66 -8.48 0.42
C ASN A 77 -12.98 -8.23 1.19
N GLU A 78 -13.09 -8.70 2.44
CA GLU A 78 -14.25 -8.48 3.30
C GLU A 78 -14.33 -7.01 3.72
N LEU A 79 -13.23 -6.47 4.24
CA LEU A 79 -13.12 -5.07 4.64
C LEU A 79 -13.33 -4.14 3.46
N MET A 80 -12.84 -4.49 2.26
CA MET A 80 -13.07 -3.71 1.04
C MET A 80 -14.57 -3.52 0.77
N ARG A 81 -15.38 -4.55 1.00
CA ARG A 81 -16.82 -4.57 0.68
C ARG A 81 -17.70 -4.06 1.83
N SER A 82 -17.19 -4.03 3.06
CA SER A 82 -17.97 -3.73 4.26
C SER A 82 -17.70 -2.33 4.82
N LYS A 83 -18.56 -1.36 4.48
CA LYS A 83 -18.47 0.02 5.01
C LYS A 83 -18.59 0.08 6.53
N SER A 84 -19.40 -0.80 7.13
CA SER A 84 -19.55 -0.87 8.60
C SER A 84 -18.25 -1.35 9.26
N LEU A 85 -17.59 -2.35 8.69
CA LEU A 85 -16.30 -2.84 9.17
C LEU A 85 -15.21 -1.78 9.01
N GLN A 86 -15.20 -1.07 7.87
CA GLN A 86 -14.29 0.07 7.67
C GLN A 86 -14.51 1.16 8.71
N ASN A 87 -15.76 1.53 9.01
CA ASN A 87 -16.08 2.54 10.03
C ASN A 87 -15.55 2.14 11.42
N ARG A 88 -15.58 0.84 11.74
CA ARG A 88 -15.12 0.27 13.01
C ARG A 88 -13.59 0.23 13.11
N ILE A 89 -12.90 -0.09 12.01
CA ILE A 89 -11.45 -0.28 12.00
C ILE A 89 -10.70 1.04 11.77
N TYR A 90 -11.15 1.88 10.84
CA TYR A 90 -10.46 3.11 10.46
C TYR A 90 -10.86 4.29 11.35
N THR A 91 -10.58 4.15 12.64
CA THR A 91 -10.89 5.12 13.69
C THR A 91 -9.68 5.91 14.16
N SER A 92 -8.49 5.29 14.15
CA SER A 92 -7.16 5.86 14.39
C SER A 92 -6.11 4.98 13.70
N GLU A 93 -4.91 5.50 13.47
CA GLU A 93 -3.79 4.70 12.93
C GLU A 93 -3.53 3.42 13.74
N GLU A 94 -3.48 3.55 15.07
CA GLU A 94 -3.22 2.42 15.99
C GLU A 94 -4.28 1.32 15.87
N ASN A 95 -5.55 1.70 15.80
CA ASN A 95 -6.63 0.72 15.69
C ASN A 95 -6.57 -0.02 14.35
N VAL A 96 -6.15 0.66 13.27
CA VAL A 96 -5.91 0.01 11.98
C VAL A 96 -4.78 -1.01 12.11
N VAL A 97 -3.60 -0.61 12.60
CA VAL A 97 -2.45 -1.52 12.73
C VAL A 97 -2.76 -2.71 13.63
N LYS A 98 -3.45 -2.49 14.76
CA LYS A 98 -3.92 -3.57 15.63
C LYS A 98 -4.80 -4.57 14.88
N ASN A 99 -5.81 -4.08 14.15
CA ASN A 99 -6.70 -4.96 13.38
C ASN A 99 -5.97 -5.70 12.26
N VAL A 100 -4.97 -5.09 11.61
CA VAL A 100 -4.13 -5.76 10.62
C VAL A 100 -3.38 -6.93 11.26
N LEU A 101 -2.76 -6.72 12.42
CA LEU A 101 -1.99 -7.75 13.12
C LEU A 101 -2.86 -8.88 13.68
N GLU A 102 -4.08 -8.58 14.15
CA GLU A 102 -5.03 -9.55 14.67
C GLU A 102 -5.70 -10.37 13.56
N ARG A 103 -6.15 -9.71 12.49
CA ARG A 103 -6.89 -10.35 11.40
C ARG A 103 -5.98 -10.94 10.32
N LYS A 104 -4.69 -10.55 10.30
CA LYS A 104 -3.71 -10.91 9.27
C LYS A 104 -4.14 -10.50 7.86
N MET A 105 -4.86 -9.39 7.78
CA MET A 105 -5.36 -8.86 6.51
C MET A 105 -5.53 -7.35 6.55
N ALA A 106 -5.32 -6.71 5.40
CA ALA A 106 -5.34 -5.25 5.29
C ALA A 106 -5.88 -4.77 3.93
N LEU A 107 -6.29 -3.50 3.90
CA LEU A 107 -6.35 -2.71 2.66
C LEU A 107 -5.13 -1.80 2.58
N CYS A 108 -4.99 -1.03 1.50
CA CYS A 108 -3.81 -0.21 1.22
C CYS A 108 -3.34 0.65 2.40
N GLY A 109 -4.25 1.35 3.08
CA GLY A 109 -3.91 2.15 4.27
C GLY A 109 -3.39 1.31 5.44
N GLY A 110 -3.90 0.08 5.63
CA GLY A 110 -3.44 -0.82 6.68
C GLY A 110 -2.06 -1.41 6.40
N PHE A 111 -1.78 -1.79 5.15
CA PHE A 111 -0.43 -2.18 4.72
C PHE A 111 0.56 -1.03 4.95
N ALA A 112 0.20 0.17 4.48
CA ALA A 112 1.08 1.33 4.57
C ALA A 112 1.38 1.75 6.01
N LEU A 113 0.36 1.72 6.88
CA LEU A 113 0.52 2.01 8.30
C LEU A 113 1.34 0.97 9.02
N LEU A 114 1.10 -0.32 8.79
CA LEU A 114 1.88 -1.38 9.43
C LEU A 114 3.37 -1.25 9.10
N PHE A 115 3.70 -1.05 7.82
CA PHE A 115 5.08 -0.85 7.38
C PHE A 115 5.71 0.39 8.01
N LYS A 116 4.98 1.52 8.03
CA LYS A 116 5.43 2.76 8.68
C LYS A 116 5.79 2.51 10.15
N PHE A 117 4.88 1.89 10.91
CA PHE A 117 5.08 1.64 12.34
C PHE A 117 6.28 0.72 12.61
N LEU A 118 6.42 -0.37 11.84
CA LEU A 118 7.56 -1.29 11.97
C LEU A 118 8.90 -0.59 11.68
N CYS A 119 8.97 0.25 10.65
CA CYS A 119 10.18 1.02 10.34
C CYS A 119 10.50 2.04 11.43
N LEU A 120 9.51 2.81 11.87
CA LEU A 120 9.70 3.86 12.89
C LEU A 120 10.16 3.29 14.24
N ASP A 121 9.67 2.10 14.63
CA ASP A 121 10.11 1.43 15.86
C ASP A 121 11.58 0.96 15.81
N LEU A 122 12.17 0.86 14.62
CA LEU A 122 13.58 0.58 14.37
C LEU A 122 14.41 1.85 14.11
N GLY A 123 13.79 3.03 14.18
CA GLY A 123 14.45 4.32 13.89
C GLY A 123 14.61 4.62 12.39
N ILE A 124 13.96 3.86 11.51
CA ILE A 124 14.02 4.05 10.06
C ILE A 124 12.91 5.00 9.63
N GLU A 125 13.26 6.10 8.96
CA GLU A 125 12.27 7.07 8.49
C GLU A 125 11.40 6.47 7.37
N ALA A 126 10.11 6.30 7.63
CA ALA A 126 9.10 5.87 6.66
C ALA A 126 7.84 6.73 6.75
N LYS A 127 7.11 6.88 5.64
CA LYS A 127 5.86 7.65 5.56
C LYS A 127 4.85 6.91 4.70
N GLU A 128 3.57 7.07 4.99
CA GLU A 128 2.55 6.79 3.98
C GLU A 128 2.45 7.94 2.97
N VAL A 129 2.14 7.58 1.74
CA VAL A 129 1.87 8.51 0.64
C VAL A 129 0.49 8.21 0.12
N HIS A 130 -0.39 9.21 0.16
CA HIS A 130 -1.72 9.12 -0.44
C HIS A 130 -1.65 9.60 -1.89
N GLY A 131 -2.38 8.92 -2.77
CA GLY A 131 -2.43 9.34 -4.16
C GLY A 131 -3.42 8.57 -5.01
N PHE A 132 -3.10 8.55 -6.29
CA PHE A 132 -3.93 8.09 -7.38
C PHE A 132 -3.23 6.94 -8.08
N THR A 133 -3.99 5.93 -8.49
CA THR A 133 -3.47 4.88 -9.36
C THR A 133 -4.22 4.79 -10.67
N LYS A 134 -3.57 4.20 -11.67
CA LYS A 134 -4.23 3.64 -12.85
C LYS A 134 -4.60 2.20 -12.60
N ASP A 135 -5.58 1.71 -13.34
CA ASP A 135 -5.85 0.27 -13.37
C ASP A 135 -4.72 -0.48 -14.11
N TYR A 136 -4.81 -1.81 -14.09
CA TYR A 136 -3.86 -2.72 -14.74
C TYR A 136 -3.75 -2.54 -16.26
N THR A 137 -4.73 -1.86 -16.88
CA THR A 137 -4.69 -1.55 -18.32
C THR A 137 -4.05 -0.20 -18.60
N GLY A 138 -3.51 0.46 -17.57
CA GLY A 138 -2.94 1.79 -17.70
C GLY A 138 -3.95 2.90 -17.83
N ARG A 139 -5.21 2.66 -17.45
CA ARG A 139 -6.25 3.67 -17.56
C ARG A 139 -6.49 4.34 -16.23
N PHE A 140 -6.47 5.67 -16.27
CA PHE A 140 -6.85 6.46 -15.12
C PHE A 140 -8.37 6.59 -15.02
N LYS A 141 -8.94 6.14 -13.90
CA LYS A 141 -10.34 6.38 -13.59
C LYS A 141 -10.49 7.78 -13.01
N GLN A 142 -11.26 8.63 -13.67
CA GLN A 142 -11.46 10.01 -13.23
C GLN A 142 -12.02 10.08 -11.80
N THR A 143 -11.23 10.66 -10.90
CA THR A 143 -11.58 10.89 -9.50
C THR A 143 -10.94 12.20 -9.04
N LYS A 144 -11.62 12.91 -8.15
CA LYS A 144 -11.11 14.14 -7.52
C LYS A 144 -10.34 13.86 -6.23
N THR A 145 -10.42 12.64 -5.70
CA THR A 145 -9.84 12.28 -4.41
C THR A 145 -8.83 11.14 -4.57
N PRO A 146 -7.68 11.21 -3.88
CA PRO A 146 -6.79 10.07 -3.71
C PRO A 146 -7.56 8.83 -3.26
N HIS A 147 -7.20 7.67 -3.81
CA HIS A 147 -7.90 6.40 -3.58
C HIS A 147 -6.96 5.23 -3.34
N HIS A 148 -5.65 5.51 -3.23
CA HIS A 148 -4.64 4.52 -2.92
C HIS A 148 -3.64 5.08 -1.90
N THR A 149 -2.91 4.20 -1.24
CA THR A 149 -1.89 4.58 -0.25
C THR A 149 -0.75 3.56 -0.27
N TRP A 150 0.47 4.06 -0.37
CA TRP A 150 1.71 3.26 -0.38
C TRP A 150 2.73 3.91 0.56
N ASN A 151 3.99 3.44 0.54
CA ASN A 151 5.04 3.98 1.39
C ASN A 151 6.18 4.62 0.62
N VAL A 152 6.82 5.59 1.27
CA VAL A 152 8.23 5.90 1.01
C VAL A 152 9.05 5.59 2.26
N VAL A 153 10.27 5.09 2.04
CA VAL A 153 11.24 4.77 3.10
C VAL A 153 12.59 5.39 2.78
N LYS A 154 13.27 5.92 3.80
CA LYS A 154 14.57 6.54 3.63
C LYS A 154 15.68 5.56 3.99
N LEU A 155 16.51 5.24 3.01
CA LEU A 155 17.67 4.36 3.15
C LEU A 155 18.89 5.10 2.64
N ASN A 156 19.98 5.11 3.41
CA ASN A 156 21.23 5.79 3.02
C ASN A 156 21.02 7.25 2.56
N GLY A 157 20.12 7.97 3.26
CA GLY A 157 19.79 9.36 2.97
C GLY A 157 18.82 9.60 1.79
N LYS A 158 18.43 8.56 1.05
CA LYS A 158 17.54 8.67 -0.13
C LYS A 158 16.17 8.03 0.13
N TRP A 159 15.12 8.65 -0.40
CA TRP A 159 13.76 8.09 -0.35
C TRP A 159 13.56 7.04 -1.46
N HIS A 160 12.85 5.96 -1.14
CA HIS A 160 12.53 4.87 -2.05
C HIS A 160 11.04 4.53 -1.94
N LEU A 161 10.44 4.05 -3.03
CA LEU A 161 9.00 3.74 -3.12
C LEU A 161 8.74 2.26 -2.84
N ILE A 162 7.71 1.97 -2.06
CA ILE A 162 7.25 0.60 -1.77
C ILE A 162 5.73 0.57 -1.81
N ASP A 163 5.14 -0.40 -2.53
CA ASP A 163 3.72 -0.70 -2.46
C ASP A 163 3.44 -2.16 -2.08
N LEU A 164 3.26 -2.38 -0.78
CA LEU A 164 2.91 -3.68 -0.23
C LEU A 164 1.54 -4.18 -0.68
N THR A 165 0.61 -3.29 -1.02
CA THR A 165 -0.73 -3.70 -1.47
C THR A 165 -0.61 -4.37 -2.81
N TRP A 166 0.08 -3.73 -3.76
CA TRP A 166 0.26 -4.26 -5.11
C TRP A 166 1.21 -5.44 -5.10
N ALA A 167 2.28 -5.43 -4.29
CA ALA A 167 3.12 -6.60 -4.05
C ALA A 167 2.33 -7.85 -3.67
N VAL A 168 1.40 -7.74 -2.69
CA VAL A 168 0.58 -8.87 -2.24
C VAL A 168 -0.50 -9.22 -3.26
N SER A 169 -1.21 -8.24 -3.81
CA SER A 169 -2.36 -8.51 -4.68
C SER A 169 -2.00 -8.94 -6.11
N HIS A 170 -0.77 -8.63 -6.57
CA HIS A 170 -0.27 -8.99 -7.90
C HIS A 170 0.75 -10.13 -7.86
N GLY A 171 1.12 -10.54 -6.65
CA GLY A 171 1.92 -11.74 -6.43
C GLY A 171 1.23 -13.01 -6.96
N ASN A 172 2.01 -14.04 -7.17
CA ASN A 172 1.55 -15.33 -7.69
C ASN A 172 2.13 -16.48 -6.86
N ASP A 173 1.38 -17.59 -6.76
CA ASP A 173 1.80 -18.82 -6.06
C ASP A 173 2.29 -18.59 -4.61
N GLY A 174 1.71 -17.60 -3.91
CA GLY A 174 2.10 -17.26 -2.54
C GLY A 174 3.38 -16.42 -2.42
N PHE A 175 3.94 -15.95 -3.53
CA PHE A 175 5.08 -15.03 -3.57
C PHE A 175 4.61 -13.62 -3.93
N PRO A 176 5.19 -12.56 -3.32
CA PRO A 176 4.89 -11.19 -3.71
C PRO A 176 5.47 -10.86 -5.09
N ASP A 177 4.82 -9.90 -5.76
CA ASP A 177 5.44 -9.22 -6.89
C ASP A 177 6.46 -8.19 -6.37
N ASN A 178 7.75 -8.55 -6.47
CA ASN A 178 8.85 -7.74 -5.98
C ASN A 178 9.15 -6.52 -6.85
N PHE A 179 8.46 -6.33 -7.99
CA PHE A 179 8.51 -5.06 -8.70
C PHE A 179 8.15 -3.88 -7.78
N TRP A 180 7.25 -4.10 -6.82
CA TRP A 180 6.76 -3.09 -5.87
C TRP A 180 7.66 -2.88 -4.64
N TYR A 181 8.85 -3.48 -4.60
CA TYR A 181 9.86 -3.25 -3.55
C TYR A 181 10.97 -2.33 -4.06
N LEU A 182 11.14 -1.16 -3.43
CA LEU A 182 12.13 -0.14 -3.80
C LEU A 182 12.06 0.22 -5.30
N THR A 183 10.85 0.29 -5.86
CA THR A 183 10.60 0.56 -7.27
C THR A 183 11.21 1.90 -7.67
N ARG A 184 11.82 1.94 -8.86
CA ARG A 184 12.39 3.18 -9.39
C ARG A 184 11.28 4.21 -9.62
N PRO A 185 11.49 5.50 -9.29
CA PRO A 185 10.52 6.57 -9.53
C PRO A 185 10.01 6.62 -10.99
N GLU A 186 10.89 6.38 -11.95
CA GLU A 186 10.60 6.40 -13.39
C GLU A 186 9.64 5.28 -13.81
N ASP A 187 9.66 4.15 -13.10
CA ASP A 187 8.75 3.04 -13.36
C ASP A 187 7.44 3.21 -12.56
N PHE A 188 7.54 3.66 -11.31
CA PHE A 188 6.41 3.80 -10.39
C PHE A 188 5.40 4.86 -10.87
N ILE A 189 5.89 5.96 -11.48
CA ILE A 189 5.05 7.06 -11.99
C ILE A 189 4.08 6.64 -13.09
N TYR A 190 4.34 5.53 -13.80
CA TYR A 190 3.41 5.06 -14.83
C TYR A 190 2.07 4.64 -14.25
N SER A 191 2.06 4.10 -13.04
CA SER A 191 0.88 3.57 -12.36
C SER A 191 0.43 4.41 -11.18
N HIS A 192 1.34 5.13 -10.50
CA HIS A 192 1.06 5.86 -9.26
C HIS A 192 1.40 7.34 -9.36
N TYR A 193 0.49 8.18 -8.86
CA TYR A 193 0.73 9.62 -8.76
C TYR A 193 0.36 10.12 -7.35
N PRO A 194 1.30 10.68 -6.58
CA PRO A 194 1.02 11.15 -5.21
C PRO A 194 0.20 12.43 -5.20
N GLU A 195 -0.55 12.66 -4.12
CA GLU A 195 -1.24 13.93 -3.88
C GLU A 195 -0.24 15.09 -3.72
N ASP A 196 0.89 14.85 -3.07
CA ASP A 196 2.02 15.77 -2.98
C ASP A 196 3.09 15.36 -4.01
N PRO A 197 3.30 16.15 -5.10
CA PRO A 197 4.23 15.80 -6.18
C PRO A 197 5.68 15.57 -5.74
N LYS A 198 6.11 16.04 -4.56
CA LYS A 198 7.47 15.76 -4.06
C LYS A 198 7.72 14.27 -3.83
N PHE A 199 6.67 13.48 -3.61
CA PHE A 199 6.76 12.04 -3.44
C PHE A 199 6.71 11.27 -4.77
N THR A 200 6.74 11.96 -5.91
CA THR A 200 7.05 11.30 -7.20
C THR A 200 8.49 10.81 -7.18
N LEU A 201 9.36 11.48 -6.41
CA LEU A 201 10.81 11.25 -6.33
C LEU A 201 11.55 11.39 -7.67
N LEU A 202 10.90 11.96 -8.68
CA LEU A 202 11.50 12.33 -9.94
C LEU A 202 12.23 13.67 -9.80
N ASN A 203 13.35 13.82 -10.50
CA ASN A 203 14.03 15.11 -10.63
C ASN A 203 13.13 16.14 -11.35
N GLU A 204 12.39 15.68 -12.36
CA GLU A 204 11.42 16.45 -13.11
C GLU A 204 10.04 15.77 -13.03
N PRO A 205 9.21 16.13 -12.04
CA PRO A 205 7.88 15.54 -11.88
C PRO A 205 6.95 15.88 -13.04
N ILE A 206 6.29 14.87 -13.60
CA ILE A 206 5.22 15.09 -14.57
C ILE A 206 4.01 15.75 -13.89
N SER A 207 3.19 16.47 -14.65
CA SER A 207 1.95 17.02 -14.10
C SER A 207 0.91 15.92 -13.88
N PHE A 208 -0.04 16.14 -12.96
CA PHE A 208 -1.16 15.21 -12.80
C PHE A 208 -2.00 15.08 -14.08
N SER A 209 -2.09 16.15 -14.89
CA SER A 209 -2.77 16.09 -16.19
C SER A 209 -2.05 15.13 -17.15
N GLU A 210 -0.73 15.21 -17.22
CA GLU A 210 0.09 14.32 -18.04
C GLU A 210 -0.04 12.87 -17.55
N PHE A 211 0.06 12.63 -16.24
CA PHE A 211 -0.14 11.30 -15.66
C PHE A 211 -1.45 10.66 -16.12
N LYS A 212 -2.57 11.40 -16.09
CA LYS A 212 -3.89 10.88 -16.48
C LYS A 212 -3.97 10.50 -17.96
N ASN A 213 -3.24 11.19 -18.83
CA ASN A 213 -3.32 11.03 -20.28
C ASN A 213 -2.25 10.09 -20.86
N LYS A 214 -1.18 9.83 -20.11
CA LYS A 214 -0.10 8.91 -20.49
C LYS A 214 -0.55 7.47 -20.25
N ASN A 215 -0.63 6.63 -21.28
CA ASN A 215 -0.85 5.20 -21.07
C ASN A 215 0.38 4.58 -20.38
N SER A 216 0.19 3.60 -19.49
CA SER A 216 1.32 2.78 -19.04
C SER A 216 1.72 1.84 -20.17
N HIS A 217 3.01 1.81 -20.52
CA HIS A 217 3.56 0.89 -21.51
C HIS A 217 3.76 -0.51 -20.93
#